data_AF-A0A943I430-F1
#
_entry.id   AF-A0A943I430-F1
#
_cell.length_a   1.000
_cell.length_b   1.000
_cell.length_c   1.000
_cell.angle_alpha   90.00
_cell.angle_beta   90.00
_cell.angle_gamma   90.00
#
_symmetry.space_group_name_H-M   'P 1'
#
loop_
_entity.id
_entity.type
_entity.pdbx_description
1 polymer ?
#
loop_
_entity_poly.entity_id
_entity_poly.type
_entity_poly.pdbx_seq_one_letter_code
_entity_poly.pdbx_strand_id
1 'polypeptide(L)' 'MYEVYLKYASDVNIHVYSIDGVFIDATCYLKTVNKFPKEFAKMIIQDIYKTTGITATAGIGTNLYLAKVAICLS' A
#
# COMPACT_ATOMS: atom_id res chain seq x y z
N MET A 1 9.95 -2.56 8.07
CA MET A 1 8.79 -2.09 7.26
C MET A 1 8.96 -2.43 5.79
N TYR A 2 10.07 -2.07 5.14
CA TYR A 2 10.27 -2.27 3.69
C TYR A 2 10.11 -3.72 3.20
N GLU A 3 10.60 -4.70 3.97
CA GLU A 3 10.45 -6.14 3.65
C GLU A 3 8.99 -6.61 3.53
N VAL A 4 8.06 -6.01 4.27
CA VAL A 4 6.64 -6.39 4.18
C VAL A 4 6.09 -5.96 2.82
N TYR A 5 6.44 -4.75 2.35
CA TYR A 5 6.02 -4.27 1.04
C TYR A 5 6.61 -5.09 -0.11
N LEU A 6 7.86 -5.56 0.03
CA LEU A 6 8.52 -6.43 -0.96
C LEU A 6 7.79 -7.76 -1.19
N LYS A 7 6.95 -8.22 -0.24
CA LYS A 7 6.09 -9.40 -0.44
C LYS A 7 4.94 -9.14 -1.40
N TYR A 8 4.49 -7.89 -1.50
CA TYR A 8 3.29 -7.50 -2.26
C TYR A 8 3.60 -6.77 -3.56
N ALA A 9 4.70 -6.02 -3.59
CA ALA A 9 5.15 -5.27 -4.75
C ALA A 9 6.68 -5.36 -4.88
N SER A 10 7.15 -5.34 -6.11
CA SER A 10 8.58 -5.30 -6.43
C SER A 10 9.13 -3.90 -6.16
N ASP A 11 10.41 -3.82 -5.83
CA ASP A 11 11.12 -2.57 -5.51
C ASP A 11 10.91 -1.48 -6.58
N VAL A 12 10.88 -1.87 -7.86
CA VAL A 12 10.64 -0.96 -9.00
C VAL A 12 9.26 -0.27 -8.95
N ASN A 13 8.27 -0.91 -8.34
CA ASN A 13 6.90 -0.41 -8.22
C ASN A 13 6.63 0.28 -6.88
N ILE A 14 7.64 0.36 -6.00
CA ILE A 14 7.56 1.02 -4.71
C ILE A 14 8.33 2.34 -4.80
N HIS A 15 7.63 3.43 -4.56
CA HIS A 15 8.22 4.76 -4.51
C HIS A 15 8.22 5.26 -3.07
N VAL A 16 9.42 5.30 -2.47
CA VAL A 16 9.62 5.77 -1.10
C VAL A 16 9.61 7.30 -1.08
N TYR A 17 8.63 7.88 -0.38
CA TYR A 17 8.55 9.32 -0.17
C TYR A 17 9.18 9.74 1.17
N SER A 18 9.00 8.91 2.21
CA SER A 18 9.57 9.10 3.54
C SER A 18 9.77 7.75 4.24
N ILE A 19 10.39 7.77 5.42
CA ILE A 19 10.68 6.56 6.23
C ILE A 19 9.40 5.79 6.57
N ASP A 20 8.29 6.50 6.72
CA ASP A 20 6.96 6.03 7.11
C ASP A 20 5.93 6.05 5.96
N GLY A 21 6.29 6.65 4.81
CA GLY A 21 5.38 6.92 3.70
C GLY A 21 5.92 6.37 2.38
N VAL A 22 5.22 5.37 1.83
CA VAL A 22 5.54 4.77 0.54
C VAL A 22 4.32 4.80 -0.38
N PHE A 23 4.57 5.02 -1.66
CA PHE A 23 3.59 4.83 -2.72
C PHE A 23 3.87 3.50 -3.42
N ILE A 24 2.82 2.77 -3.74
CA ILE A 24 2.92 1.47 -4.40
C ILE A 24 2.02 1.51 -5.62
N ASP A 25 2.59 1.25 -6.80
CA ASP A 25 1.77 1.01 -7.98
C ASP A 25 1.19 -0.40 -7.93
N ALA A 26 -0.05 -0.48 -7.46
CA ALA A 26 -0.79 -1.73 -7.35
C ALA A 26 -1.45 -2.16 -8.68
N THR A 27 -1.38 -1.37 -9.76
CA THR A 27 -2.16 -1.59 -10.98
C THR A 27 -1.92 -2.96 -11.61
N CYS A 28 -0.66 -3.38 -11.71
CA CYS A 28 -0.29 -4.70 -12.23
C CYS A 28 -0.75 -5.83 -11.29
N TYR A 29 -0.58 -5.63 -9.98
CA TYR A 29 -0.92 -6.63 -8.97
C TYR A 29 -2.42 -6.84 -8.82
N LEU A 30 -3.21 -5.76 -8.93
CA LEU A 30 -4.67 -5.84 -8.91
C LEU A 30 -5.21 -6.62 -10.11
N LYS A 31 -4.59 -6.46 -11.29
CA LYS A 31 -4.93 -7.27 -12.48
C LYS A 31 -4.59 -8.74 -12.28
N THR A 32 -3.44 -9.06 -11.68
CA THR A 32 -3.02 -10.45 -11.45
C THR A 32 -3.87 -11.14 -10.38
N VAL A 33 -4.22 -10.43 -9.31
CA VAL A 33 -4.92 -11.00 -8.15
C VAL A 33 -6.46 -10.90 -8.31
N ASN A 34 -6.94 -10.16 -9.32
CA ASN A 34 -8.35 -9.92 -9.62
C ASN A 34 -9.18 -9.52 -8.39
N LYS A 35 -8.58 -8.68 -7.53
CA LYS A 35 -9.17 -8.21 -6.26
C LYS A 35 -9.43 -6.71 -6.29
N PHE A 36 -10.35 -6.28 -5.43
CA PHE A 36 -10.61 -4.85 -5.27
C PHE A 36 -9.43 -4.15 -4.58
N PRO A 37 -9.08 -2.91 -4.97
CA PRO A 37 -8.00 -2.13 -4.37
C PRO A 37 -8.11 -2.03 -2.83
N LYS A 38 -9.33 -1.92 -2.33
CA LYS A 38 -9.64 -1.83 -0.89
C LYS A 38 -9.28 -3.10 -0.13
N GLU A 39 -9.51 -4.27 -0.73
CA GLU A 39 -9.17 -5.55 -0.11
C GLU A 39 -7.66 -5.75 -0.08
N PHE A 40 -6.98 -5.38 -1.17
CA PHE A 40 -5.52 -5.44 -1.25
C PHE A 40 -4.85 -4.55 -0.20
N ALA A 41 -5.30 -3.29 -0.07
CA ALA A 41 -4.82 -2.38 0.96
C ALA A 41 -5.06 -2.93 2.38
N LYS A 42 -6.25 -3.49 2.64
CA LYS A 42 -6.57 -4.10 3.94
C LYS A 42 -5.68 -5.29 4.28
N MET A 43 -5.35 -6.13 3.28
CA MET A 43 -4.42 -7.24 3.47
C MET A 43 -3.04 -6.76 3.89
N ILE A 44 -2.51 -5.72 3.23
CA ILE A 44 -1.20 -5.15 3.57
C ILE A 44 -1.21 -4.56 4.98
N ILE A 45 -2.21 -3.75 5.33
CA ILE A 45 -2.33 -3.14 6.66
C ILE A 45 -2.37 -4.22 7.76
N GLN A 46 -3.15 -5.28 7.55
CA GLN A 46 -3.24 -6.39 8.50
C GLN A 46 -1.91 -7.14 8.64
N ASP A 47 -1.16 -7.33 7.55
CA ASP A 47 0.13 -8.01 7.60
C ASP A 47 1.20 -7.17 8.29
N ILE A 48 1.20 -5.84 8.06
CA ILE A 48 2.05 -4.89 8.79
C ILE A 48 1.72 -4.94 10.28
N TYR A 49 0.44 -4.92 10.65
CA TYR A 49 0.01 -5.00 12.05
C TYR A 49 0.44 -6.32 12.70
N LYS A 50 0.30 -7.45 12.02
CA LYS A 50 0.75 -8.75 12.54
C LYS A 50 2.27 -8.85 12.68
N THR A 51 3.02 -8.27 11.74
CA THR A 51 4.48 -8.40 11.70
C THR A 51 5.16 -7.41 12.66
N THR A 52 4.64 -6.18 12.75
CA THR A 52 5.30 -5.08 13.48
C THR A 52 4.52 -4.59 14.69
N GLY A 53 3.24 -4.93 14.82
CA GLY A 53 2.35 -4.37 15.84
C GLY A 53 1.88 -2.94 15.54
N ILE A 54 2.29 -2.35 14.41
CA ILE A 54 1.98 -0.97 14.05
C ILE A 54 0.75 -0.94 13.14
N THR A 55 -0.21 -0.07 13.45
CA THR A 55 -1.34 0.21 12.58
C THR A 55 -0.93 1.17 11.48
N ALA A 56 -1.01 0.74 10.23
CA ALA A 56 -0.79 1.58 9.05
C ALA A 56 -2.13 1.98 8.42
N THR A 57 -2.15 3.14 7.76
CA THR A 57 -3.30 3.62 6.99
C THR A 57 -2.90 3.72 5.52
N ALA A 58 -3.79 3.33 4.62
CA ALA A 58 -3.54 3.38 3.17
C ALA A 58 -4.69 4.08 2.46
N GLY A 59 -4.36 5.04 1.61
CA GLY A 59 -5.31 5.74 0.74
C GLY A 59 -5.16 5.23 -0.69
N ILE A 60 -6.30 5.09 -1.37
CA ILE A 60 -6.37 4.58 -2.73
C ILE A 60 -6.80 5.72 -3.63
N GLY A 61 -6.04 5.97 -4.69
CA GLY A 61 -6.36 6.99 -5.68
C GLY A 61 -5.82 6.59 -7.04
N THR A 62 -6.40 7.16 -8.09
CA THR A 62 -5.93 7.01 -9.48
C THR A 62 -4.68 7.84 -9.78
N ASN A 63 -4.28 8.71 -8.85
CA ASN A 63 -3.07 9.51 -8.89
C ASN A 63 -2.48 9.60 -7.46
N LEU A 64 -1.17 9.82 -7.34
CA LEU A 64 -0.44 10.05 -6.09
C LEU A 64 -1.09 11.14 -5.23
N TYR A 65 -1.56 12.23 -5.84
CA TYR A 65 -2.25 13.30 -5.12
C TYR A 65 -3.54 12.82 -4.46
N LEU A 66 -4.40 12.14 -5.22
CA LEU A 66 -5.66 11.59 -4.71
C LEU A 66 -5.41 10.51 -3.65
N ALA A 67 -4.39 9.67 -3.84
CA ALA A 67 -4.01 8.67 -2.87
C ALA A 67 -3.58 9.30 -1.53
N LYS A 68 -2.82 10.39 -1.57
CA LYS A 68 -2.38 11.11 -0.36
C LYS A 68 -3.54 11.81 0.35
N VAL A 69 -4.47 12.42 -0.40
CA VAL A 69 -5.70 13.00 0.18
C VAL A 69 -6.58 11.91 0.79
N ALA A 70 -6.69 10.75 0.15
CA ALA A 70 -7.49 9.63 0.63
C ALA A 70 -6.98 9.05 1.97
N ILE A 71 -5.67 9.07 2.23
CA ILE A 71 -5.09 8.68 3.54
C ILE A 71 -5.65 9.54 4.67
N CYS A 72 -5.88 10.83 4.42
CA CYS A 72 -6.34 11.76 5.45
C CYS A 72 -7.84 11.62 5.75
N LEU A 73 -8.60 11.04 4.82
CA LEU A 73 -10.05 10.86 4.88
C LEU A 73 -10.47 9.50 5.44
N SER A 74 -9.51 8.60 5.71
CA SER A 74 -9.72 7.19 6.07
C SER A 74 -9.54 6.89 7.55
#